data_AF-A0A8H5ZHG4-F1
#
_entry.id   AF-A0A8H5ZHG4-F1
#
_cell.length_a   1.000
_cell.length_b   1.000
_cell.length_c   1.000
_cell.angle_alpha   90.00
_cell.angle_beta   90.00
_cell.angle_gamma   90.00
#
_symmetry.space_group_name_H-M   'P 1'
#
loop_
_entity.id
_entity.type
_entity.pdbx_description
1 polymer ?
#
loop_
_entity_poly.entity_id
_entity_poly.type
_entity_poly.pdbx_seq_one_letter_code
_entity_poly.pdbx_strand_id
1 'polypeptide(L)'
;MPTWLVHGFRWPRAQIRIHIILQNLDDAAPEWLMAPATVACMTKNFKDQWPETMAQLPDLQFIEQYDPDDFTIKDQPHAYVCDIVHEVKLGVDIEEVQGSEITDDQRAAITELRDKVAPGEKLAWFVVVNGDVERWAPPLEDDDATPEASQLSPYSQASSVLQSDISPAPEPERPSTSRSLKKWFGGKLRKTKRQDQCTSCLLAY
;
A
#
# COMPACT_ATOMS: atom_id res chain seq x y z
N MET A 1 6.31 -19.15 10.27
CA MET A 1 5.67 -17.95 9.71
C MET A 1 4.71 -17.41 10.74
N PRO A 2 5.06 -16.33 11.46
CA PRO A 2 4.11 -15.73 12.39
C PRO A 2 2.78 -15.41 11.69
N THR A 3 1.71 -15.63 12.43
CA THR A 3 0.32 -15.53 11.97
C THR A 3 -0.43 -14.69 12.98
N TRP A 4 -1.29 -13.79 12.53
CA TRP A 4 -2.07 -12.93 13.40
C TRP A 4 -3.55 -13.07 13.11
N LEU A 5 -4.34 -13.03 14.17
CA LEU A 5 -5.76 -12.72 14.11
C LEU A 5 -5.91 -11.23 14.41
N VAL A 6 -6.48 -10.47 13.46
CA VAL A 6 -6.53 -9.01 13.55
C VAL A 6 -7.96 -8.51 13.32
N HIS A 7 -8.33 -7.45 14.03
CA HIS A 7 -9.49 -6.62 13.70
C HIS A 7 -9.00 -5.32 13.08
N GLY A 8 -9.64 -4.91 11.99
CA GLY A 8 -9.22 -3.73 11.25
C GLY A 8 -9.71 -3.77 9.81
N PHE A 9 -8.95 -3.16 8.91
CA PHE A 9 -9.27 -3.12 7.49
C PHE A 9 -8.05 -3.37 6.62
N ARG A 10 -8.29 -3.83 5.38
CA ARG A 10 -7.25 -3.95 4.36
C ARG A 10 -6.90 -2.56 3.85
N TRP A 11 -5.60 -2.27 3.78
CA TRP A 11 -5.09 -1.10 3.11
C TRP A 11 -4.40 -1.52 1.81
N PRO A 12 -5.08 -1.35 0.66
CA PRO A 12 -4.49 -1.60 -0.66
C PRO A 12 -3.13 -0.93 -0.83
N ARG A 13 -2.17 -1.69 -1.36
CA ARG A 13 -0.80 -1.24 -1.53
C ARG A 13 -0.67 0.03 -2.37
N ALA A 14 -1.54 0.20 -3.36
CA ALA A 14 -1.61 1.43 -4.15
C ALA A 14 -2.00 2.66 -3.30
N GLN A 15 -2.96 2.49 -2.37
CA GLN A 15 -3.40 3.58 -1.49
C GLN A 15 -2.34 3.93 -0.44
N ILE A 16 -1.60 2.94 0.08
CA ILE A 16 -0.43 3.18 0.96
C ILE A 16 0.58 4.08 0.27
N ARG A 17 0.99 3.72 -0.96
CA ARG A 17 1.95 4.50 -1.76
C ARG A 17 1.44 5.92 -2.00
N ILE A 18 0.16 6.08 -2.36
CA ILE A 18 -0.45 7.39 -2.56
C ILE A 18 -0.43 8.20 -1.26
N HIS A 19 -0.76 7.61 -0.12
CA HIS A 19 -0.74 8.28 1.18
C HIS A 19 0.67 8.78 1.53
N ILE A 20 1.70 7.94 1.39
CA ILE A 20 3.11 8.30 1.60
C ILE A 20 3.50 9.51 0.76
N ILE A 21 3.18 9.48 -0.54
CA ILE A 21 3.54 10.56 -1.48
C ILE A 21 2.81 11.86 -1.13
N LEU A 22 1.49 11.80 -0.88
CA LEU A 22 0.69 12.99 -0.62
C LEU A 22 1.04 13.66 0.72
N GLN A 23 1.51 12.87 1.68
CA GLN A 23 1.87 13.34 3.02
C GLN A 23 3.37 13.61 3.18
N ASN A 24 4.18 13.44 2.12
CA ASN A 24 5.65 13.58 2.13
C ASN A 24 6.31 12.79 3.28
N LEU A 25 6.02 11.49 3.36
CA LEU A 25 6.53 10.60 4.42
C LEU A 25 7.82 9.90 3.96
N ASP A 26 8.93 10.62 3.99
CA ASP A 26 10.22 10.13 3.44
C ASP A 26 10.77 8.90 4.20
N ASP A 27 10.46 8.76 5.49
CA ASP A 27 10.89 7.61 6.33
C ASP A 27 9.96 6.38 6.22
N ALA A 28 8.94 6.44 5.35
CA ALA A 28 7.97 5.37 5.19
C ALA A 28 8.25 4.51 3.94
N ALA A 29 8.39 3.20 4.14
CA ALA A 29 8.54 2.21 3.09
C ALA A 29 7.17 1.59 2.76
N PRO A 30 6.59 1.85 1.57
CA PRO A 30 5.31 1.25 1.20
C PRO A 30 5.36 -0.28 1.10
N GLU A 31 6.55 -0.84 0.85
CA GLU A 31 6.78 -2.28 0.71
C GLU A 31 6.98 -3.04 2.01
N TRP A 32 7.26 -2.32 3.12
CA TRP A 32 7.52 -2.89 4.42
C TRP A 32 6.91 -2.02 5.53
N LEU A 33 5.58 -2.06 5.64
CA LEU A 33 4.81 -1.20 6.54
C LEU A 33 5.11 -1.48 8.03
N MET A 34 5.59 -2.68 8.36
CA MET A 34 6.00 -3.08 9.71
C MET A 34 7.42 -2.64 10.09
N ALA A 35 8.18 -2.01 9.19
CA ALA A 35 9.51 -1.50 9.51
C ALA A 35 9.42 -0.47 10.64
N PRO A 36 10.33 -0.49 11.66
CA PRO A 36 10.23 0.43 12.79
C PRO A 36 10.15 1.92 12.40
N ALA A 37 10.96 2.36 11.43
CA ALA A 37 10.92 3.74 10.92
C ALA A 37 9.59 4.07 10.24
N THR A 38 9.05 3.14 9.45
CA THR A 38 7.78 3.31 8.75
C THR A 38 6.60 3.35 9.72
N VAL A 39 6.57 2.46 10.71
CA VAL A 39 5.55 2.46 11.77
C VAL A 39 5.58 3.78 12.54
N ALA A 40 6.77 4.25 12.94
CA ALA A 40 6.92 5.51 13.65
C ALA A 40 6.45 6.71 12.81
N CYS A 41 6.86 6.77 11.55
CA CYS A 41 6.49 7.82 10.62
C CYS A 41 4.98 7.86 10.35
N MET A 42 4.37 6.71 10.03
CA MET A 42 2.94 6.59 9.78
C MET A 42 2.10 6.91 11.02
N THR A 43 2.48 6.38 12.19
CA THR A 43 1.76 6.63 13.44
C THR A 43 1.80 8.11 13.81
N LYS A 44 2.96 8.77 13.64
CA LYS A 44 3.09 10.21 13.83
C LYS A 44 2.20 10.97 12.85
N ASN A 45 2.24 10.64 11.57
CA ASN A 45 1.40 11.29 10.56
C ASN A 45 -0.10 11.15 10.87
N PHE A 46 -0.56 9.98 11.30
CA PHE A 46 -1.96 9.77 11.69
C PHE A 46 -2.35 10.60 12.91
N LYS A 47 -1.47 10.68 13.93
CA LYS A 47 -1.69 11.52 15.12
C LYS A 47 -1.72 13.02 14.78
N ASP A 48 -0.87 13.46 13.86
CA ASP A 48 -0.81 14.85 13.40
C ASP A 48 -2.07 15.22 12.60
N GLN A 49 -2.55 14.34 11.71
CA GLN A 49 -3.72 14.62 10.87
C GLN A 49 -5.06 14.43 11.59
N TRP A 50 -5.19 13.39 12.42
CA TRP A 50 -6.46 12.97 13.02
C TRP A 50 -6.31 12.68 14.52
N PRO A 51 -5.95 13.69 15.34
CA PRO A 51 -5.65 13.49 16.75
C PRO A 51 -6.84 12.94 17.55
N GLU A 52 -8.07 13.38 17.26
CA GLU A 52 -9.29 12.91 17.93
C GLU A 52 -9.57 11.44 17.62
N THR A 53 -9.49 11.05 16.33
CA THR A 53 -9.64 9.65 15.91
C THR A 53 -8.54 8.78 16.55
N MET A 54 -7.29 9.23 16.54
CA MET A 54 -6.16 8.49 17.10
C MET A 54 -6.17 8.40 18.63
N ALA A 55 -6.85 9.32 19.33
CA ALA A 55 -7.02 9.23 20.78
C ALA A 55 -7.85 8.00 21.19
N GLN A 56 -8.74 7.53 20.30
CA GLN A 56 -9.55 6.32 20.49
C GLN A 56 -8.87 5.04 19.95
N LEU A 57 -7.66 5.16 19.38
CA LEU A 57 -6.91 4.06 18.77
C LEU A 57 -5.47 4.01 19.35
N PRO A 58 -5.31 3.86 20.68
CA PRO A 58 -3.99 3.88 21.32
C PRO A 58 -3.09 2.72 20.88
N ASP A 59 -3.69 1.56 20.60
CA ASP A 59 -3.00 0.32 20.23
C ASP A 59 -3.02 0.05 18.72
N LEU A 60 -3.15 1.10 17.89
CA LEU A 60 -3.17 0.94 16.43
C LEU A 60 -1.84 0.33 15.94
N GLN A 61 -1.94 -0.74 15.15
CA GLN A 61 -0.80 -1.44 14.57
C GLN A 61 -0.98 -1.67 13.08
N PHE A 62 0.15 -1.81 12.38
CA PHE A 62 0.21 -2.17 10.98
C PHE A 62 0.67 -3.61 10.85
N ILE A 63 -0.02 -4.42 10.04
CA ILE A 63 0.32 -5.82 9.81
C ILE A 63 0.45 -6.08 8.31
N GLU A 64 1.57 -6.67 7.90
CA GLU A 64 1.81 -7.03 6.50
C GLU A 64 1.42 -8.48 6.18
N GLN A 65 1.21 -8.72 4.89
CA GLN A 65 1.24 -10.06 4.32
C GLN A 65 2.58 -10.24 3.63
N TYR A 66 3.26 -11.34 3.92
CA TYR A 66 4.50 -11.67 3.24
C TYR A 66 4.78 -13.16 3.34
N ASP A 67 5.25 -13.74 2.24
CA ASP A 67 5.73 -15.12 2.16
C ASP A 67 7.15 -15.06 1.60
N PRO A 68 8.18 -15.35 2.42
CA PRO A 68 9.58 -15.27 1.97
C PRO A 68 9.93 -16.34 0.92
N ASP A 69 9.13 -17.40 0.80
CA ASP A 69 9.33 -18.46 -0.18
C ASP A 69 8.61 -18.17 -1.52
N ASP A 70 7.79 -17.12 -1.59
CA ASP A 70 7.16 -16.65 -2.83
C ASP A 70 8.05 -15.66 -3.58
N PHE A 71 8.80 -16.17 -4.55
CA PHE A 71 9.64 -15.38 -5.45
C PHE A 71 8.90 -14.78 -6.65
N THR A 72 7.58 -14.98 -6.77
CA THR A 72 6.78 -14.55 -7.92
C THR A 72 6.14 -13.18 -7.70
N ILE A 73 5.82 -12.83 -6.45
CA ILE A 73 5.17 -11.60 -6.07
C ILE A 73 6.12 -10.80 -5.17
N LYS A 74 6.62 -9.66 -5.68
CA LYS A 74 7.50 -8.76 -4.91
C LYS A 74 6.83 -8.29 -3.62
N ASP A 75 5.57 -7.89 -3.71
CA ASP A 75 4.81 -7.37 -2.59
C ASP A 75 3.33 -7.74 -2.64
N GLN A 76 2.80 -8.17 -1.50
CA GLN A 76 1.41 -8.60 -1.37
C GLN A 76 0.45 -7.40 -1.53
N PRO A 77 -0.75 -7.64 -2.08
CA PRO A 77 -1.63 -6.55 -2.54
C PRO A 77 -2.18 -5.66 -1.42
N HIS A 78 -2.17 -6.13 -0.17
CA HIS A 78 -2.69 -5.39 0.97
C HIS A 78 -1.74 -5.51 2.17
N ALA A 79 -1.65 -4.43 2.95
CA ALA A 79 -1.33 -4.52 4.37
C ALA A 79 -2.63 -4.30 5.15
N TYR A 80 -2.55 -4.32 6.47
CA TYR A 80 -3.68 -4.11 7.36
C TYR A 80 -3.37 -2.99 8.35
N VAL A 81 -4.39 -2.20 8.64
CA VAL A 81 -4.40 -1.23 9.73
C VAL A 81 -5.37 -1.77 10.77
N CYS A 82 -4.85 -2.04 11.96
CA CYS A 82 -5.53 -2.86 12.96
C CYS A 82 -5.59 -2.13 14.29
N ASP A 83 -6.76 -2.13 14.91
CA ASP A 83 -6.96 -1.67 16.29
C ASP A 83 -6.82 -2.82 17.30
N ILE A 84 -7.00 -4.08 16.85
CA ILE A 84 -6.68 -5.28 17.64
C ILE A 84 -5.78 -6.20 16.83
N VAL A 85 -4.71 -6.68 17.46
CA VAL A 85 -3.79 -7.66 16.90
C VAL A 85 -3.50 -8.73 17.93
N HIS A 86 -3.69 -9.98 17.54
CA HIS A 86 -3.38 -11.14 18.36
C HIS A 86 -2.47 -12.10 17.59
N GLU A 87 -1.27 -12.35 18.11
CA GLU A 87 -0.33 -13.31 17.52
C GLU A 87 -0.79 -14.75 17.80
N VAL A 88 -0.96 -15.53 16.74
CA VAL A 88 -1.31 -16.95 16.79
C VAL A 88 -0.02 -17.78 16.80
N LYS A 89 0.30 -18.35 17.97
CA LYS A 89 1.50 -19.19 18.14
C LYS A 89 1.26 -20.65 17.74
N LEU A 90 0.32 -21.31 18.40
CA LEU A 90 -0.07 -22.71 18.11
C LEU A 90 -1.54 -22.82 17.67
N GLY A 91 -2.40 -21.99 18.27
CA GLY A 91 -3.82 -21.90 17.99
C GLY A 91 -4.44 -20.80 18.85
N VAL A 92 -5.65 -20.40 18.51
CA VAL A 92 -6.40 -19.37 19.22
C VAL A 92 -7.89 -19.69 19.14
N ASP A 93 -8.63 -19.40 20.21
CA ASP A 93 -10.09 -19.41 20.18
C ASP A 93 -10.58 -18.09 19.58
N ILE A 94 -11.28 -18.18 18.45
CA ILE A 94 -11.76 -17.01 17.72
C ILE A 94 -12.86 -16.31 18.51
N GLU A 95 -13.74 -17.05 19.21
CA GLU A 95 -14.83 -16.46 19.98
C GLU A 95 -14.30 -15.70 21.18
N GLU A 96 -13.24 -16.19 21.82
CA GLU A 96 -12.54 -15.49 22.89
C GLU A 96 -11.96 -14.16 22.40
N VAL A 97 -11.24 -14.16 21.27
CA VAL A 97 -10.62 -12.93 20.75
C VAL A 97 -11.67 -11.95 20.22
N GLN A 98 -12.72 -12.43 19.56
CA GLN A 98 -13.83 -11.56 19.12
C GLN A 98 -14.70 -11.06 20.28
N GLY A 99 -14.70 -11.77 21.41
CA GLY A 99 -15.36 -11.35 22.65
C GLY A 99 -14.63 -10.22 23.37
N SER A 100 -13.43 -9.84 22.92
CA SER A 100 -12.72 -8.66 23.42
C SER A 100 -13.60 -7.42 23.27
N GLU A 101 -13.72 -6.62 24.35
CA GLU A 101 -14.57 -5.45 24.36
C GLU A 101 -14.01 -4.36 23.43
N ILE A 102 -14.57 -4.26 22.22
CA ILE A 102 -14.37 -3.12 21.33
C ILE A 102 -15.39 -2.06 21.71
N THR A 103 -14.92 -0.93 22.22
CA THR A 103 -15.82 0.19 22.56
C THR A 103 -16.47 0.75 21.30
N ASP A 104 -17.66 1.32 21.44
CA ASP A 104 -18.36 1.96 20.32
C ASP A 104 -17.53 3.10 19.70
N ASP A 105 -16.81 3.84 20.55
CA ASP A 105 -15.94 4.95 20.13
C ASP A 105 -14.71 4.44 19.36
N GLN A 106 -14.05 3.37 19.83
CA GLN A 106 -12.96 2.74 19.09
C GLN A 106 -13.42 2.23 17.73
N ARG A 107 -14.59 1.58 17.68
CA ARG A 107 -15.17 1.06 16.43
C ARG A 107 -15.54 2.19 15.46
N ALA A 108 -16.08 3.30 15.98
CA ALA A 108 -16.34 4.48 15.17
C ALA A 108 -15.04 5.09 14.63
N ALA A 109 -14.01 5.21 15.48
CA ALA A 109 -12.72 5.76 15.11
C ALA A 109 -11.99 4.93 14.05
N ILE A 110 -11.93 3.61 14.18
CA ILE A 110 -11.30 2.75 13.16
C ILE A 110 -12.08 2.78 11.83
N THR A 111 -13.41 2.93 11.89
CA THR A 111 -14.26 3.11 10.71
C THR A 111 -13.96 4.45 10.02
N GLU A 112 -13.84 5.53 10.79
CA GLU A 112 -13.49 6.84 10.26
C GLU A 112 -12.09 6.86 9.65
N LEU A 113 -11.10 6.25 10.33
CA LEU A 113 -9.74 6.11 9.82
C LEU A 113 -9.71 5.36 8.48
N ARG A 114 -10.42 4.24 8.40
CA ARG A 114 -10.60 3.47 7.15
C ARG A 114 -11.14 4.35 6.04
N ASP A 115 -12.21 5.09 6.30
CA ASP A 115 -12.85 5.91 5.27
C ASP A 115 -11.93 7.03 4.74
N LYS A 116 -10.96 7.47 5.54
CA LYS A 116 -9.93 8.44 5.15
C LYS A 116 -8.82 7.84 4.29
N VAL A 117 -8.26 6.69 4.68
CA VAL A 117 -7.04 6.13 4.02
C VAL A 117 -7.31 5.00 3.04
N ALA A 118 -8.42 4.30 3.20
CA ALA A 118 -8.82 3.13 2.42
C ALA A 118 -10.34 3.12 2.16
N PRO A 119 -10.88 4.14 1.48
CA PRO A 119 -12.33 4.27 1.30
C PRO A 119 -12.90 3.07 0.54
N GLY A 120 -14.00 2.53 1.06
CA GLY A 120 -14.72 1.39 0.48
C GLY A 120 -14.20 0.01 0.91
N GLU A 121 -13.12 -0.06 1.67
CA GLU A 121 -12.64 -1.33 2.22
C GLU A 121 -13.53 -1.86 3.35
N LYS A 122 -13.46 -3.16 3.59
CA LYS A 122 -14.24 -3.81 4.65
C LYS A 122 -13.52 -3.68 6.00
N LEU A 123 -14.25 -3.23 7.03
CA LEU A 123 -13.83 -3.41 8.43
C LEU A 123 -14.27 -4.81 8.89
N ALA A 124 -13.33 -5.68 9.28
CA ALA A 124 -13.60 -7.06 9.65
C ALA A 124 -12.45 -7.67 10.47
N TRP A 125 -12.68 -8.92 10.89
CA TRP A 125 -11.63 -9.81 11.37
C TRP A 125 -10.92 -10.51 10.21
N PHE A 126 -9.60 -10.62 10.30
CA PHE A 126 -8.74 -11.27 9.31
C PHE A 126 -7.70 -12.17 9.99
N VAL A 127 -7.35 -13.26 9.31
CA VAL A 127 -6.15 -14.04 9.62
C VAL A 127 -5.08 -13.63 8.62
N VAL A 128 -3.92 -13.22 9.11
CA VAL A 128 -2.84 -12.67 8.29
C VAL A 128 -1.57 -13.46 8.57
N VAL A 129 -0.87 -13.86 7.51
CA VAL A 129 0.42 -14.57 7.61
C VAL A 129 1.51 -13.65 7.08
N ASN A 130 2.59 -13.54 7.85
CA ASN A 130 3.81 -12.82 7.49
C ASN A 130 4.98 -13.71 7.89
N GLY A 131 5.65 -14.29 6.89
CA GLY A 131 6.77 -15.19 7.10
C GLY A 131 8.05 -14.50 7.56
N ASP A 132 8.13 -13.17 7.49
CA ASP A 132 9.33 -12.40 7.85
C ASP A 132 8.97 -10.99 8.35
N VAL A 133 8.83 -10.85 9.68
CA VAL A 133 8.56 -9.57 10.34
C VAL A 133 9.84 -8.74 10.46
N GLU A 134 10.93 -9.42 10.78
CA GLU A 134 12.26 -8.86 10.93
C GLU A 134 13.01 -8.97 9.61
N ARG A 135 12.51 -8.28 8.58
CA ARG A 135 13.27 -8.17 7.33
C ARG A 135 14.60 -7.52 7.69
N TRP A 136 15.67 -8.29 7.72
CA TRP A 136 16.97 -7.73 8.08
C TRP A 136 17.31 -6.62 7.08
N ALA A 137 17.27 -5.37 7.53
CA ALA A 137 17.86 -4.25 6.82
C ALA A 137 19.30 -4.11 7.34
N PRO A 138 20.31 -4.13 6.46
CA PRO A 138 21.65 -3.74 6.87
C PRO A 138 21.55 -2.36 7.54
N PRO A 139 22.27 -2.13 8.66
CA PRO A 139 22.38 -0.79 9.23
C PRO A 139 22.77 0.17 8.11
N LEU A 140 22.05 1.29 7.98
CA LEU A 140 22.52 2.38 7.16
C LEU A 140 23.82 2.84 7.80
N GLU A 141 24.94 2.68 7.10
CA GLU A 141 26.20 3.26 7.54
C GLU A 141 25.95 4.77 7.64
N ASP A 142 26.17 5.36 8.83
CA ASP A 142 26.14 6.81 8.99
C ASP A 142 27.11 7.40 7.96
N ASP A 143 26.58 8.18 7.01
CA ASP A 143 27.31 8.74 5.87
C ASP A 143 28.25 9.90 6.28
N ASP A 144 28.98 9.73 7.39
CA ASP A 144 30.02 10.64 7.87
C ASP A 144 31.43 10.18 7.45
N ALA A 145 31.49 9.34 6.42
CA ALA A 145 32.70 9.09 5.68
C ALA A 145 32.37 9.11 4.20
N THR A 146 32.45 10.29 3.58
CA THR A 146 32.74 10.39 2.13
C THR A 146 33.89 9.44 1.83
N PRO A 147 33.68 8.30 1.17
CA PRO A 147 34.79 7.53 0.66
C PRO A 147 35.32 8.37 -0.49
N GLU A 148 36.60 8.74 -0.45
CA GLU A 148 37.27 9.27 -1.63
C GLU A 148 36.94 8.34 -2.80
N ALA A 149 36.18 8.85 -3.76
CA ALA A 149 35.91 8.19 -5.03
C ALA A 149 37.23 8.07 -5.79
N SER A 150 38.05 7.12 -5.36
CA SER A 150 39.30 6.73 -5.99
C SER A 150 38.95 5.97 -7.26
N GLN A 151 38.88 6.74 -8.34
CA GLN A 151 39.35 6.37 -9.66
C GLN A 151 38.94 4.99 -10.18
N LEU A 152 37.65 4.84 -10.51
CA LEU A 152 37.25 3.91 -11.56
C LEU A 152 36.33 4.63 -12.53
N SER A 153 36.94 5.39 -13.45
CA SER A 153 36.26 5.92 -14.63
C SER A 153 35.77 4.74 -15.49
N PRO A 154 34.47 4.55 -15.72
CA PRO A 154 34.02 3.79 -16.86
C PRO A 154 34.25 4.69 -18.07
N TYR A 155 35.19 4.30 -18.94
CA TYR A 155 35.38 4.89 -20.25
C TYR A 155 34.05 4.84 -21.03
N SER A 156 33.24 5.87 -20.86
CA SER A 156 32.16 6.22 -21.78
C SER A 156 32.78 7.20 -22.77
N GLN A 157 33.22 6.71 -23.92
CA GLN A 157 33.53 7.57 -25.06
C GLN A 157 32.22 8.18 -25.57
N ALA A 158 31.67 9.13 -24.83
CA ALA A 158 30.71 10.09 -25.34
C ALA A 158 31.52 11.20 -26.02
N SER A 159 31.66 11.08 -27.34
CA SER A 159 32.24 12.15 -28.16
C SER A 159 31.30 13.35 -28.13
N SER A 160 31.78 14.50 -27.64
CA SER A 160 31.14 15.81 -27.82
C SER A 160 32.07 16.73 -28.61
N VAL A 161 31.44 17.56 -29.43
CA VAL A 161 31.96 18.17 -30.66
C VAL A 161 32.31 19.65 -30.43
N LEU A 162 33.43 20.12 -31.00
CA LEU A 162 33.74 21.52 -31.39
C LEU A 162 34.99 21.43 -32.30
N GLN A 163 34.98 21.52 -33.63
CA GLN A 163 34.55 22.51 -34.64
C GLN A 163 35.77 23.18 -35.32
N SER A 164 35.99 22.85 -36.61
CA SER A 164 36.39 23.81 -37.66
C SER A 164 36.42 23.17 -39.06
N ASP A 165 35.65 23.77 -39.97
CA ASP A 165 35.82 23.99 -41.42
C ASP A 165 35.86 22.83 -42.45
N ILE A 166 34.80 22.77 -43.30
CA ILE A 166 34.78 22.91 -44.79
C ILE A 166 33.44 22.33 -45.36
N SER A 167 32.84 23.07 -46.31
CA SER A 167 31.47 22.95 -46.89
C SER A 167 31.25 21.80 -47.94
N PRO A 168 30.13 21.73 -48.70
CA PRO A 168 28.81 21.15 -48.36
C PRO A 168 28.33 20.04 -49.34
N ALA A 169 27.47 19.09 -48.93
CA ALA A 169 26.66 18.24 -49.84
C ALA A 169 25.53 17.49 -49.07
N PRO A 170 24.41 17.11 -49.71
CA PRO A 170 23.06 17.15 -49.12
C PRO A 170 22.59 15.87 -48.41
N GLU A 171 21.62 16.07 -47.52
CA GLU A 171 20.85 15.06 -46.76
C GLU A 171 20.14 14.00 -47.63
N PRO A 172 19.79 12.88 -47.00
CA PRO A 172 18.41 12.40 -47.13
C PRO A 172 17.71 12.21 -45.78
N GLU A 173 16.44 12.57 -45.80
CA GLU A 173 15.44 12.65 -44.73
C GLU A 173 15.24 11.36 -43.91
N ARG A 174 14.95 11.53 -42.61
CA ARG A 174 14.44 10.47 -41.74
C ARG A 174 12.90 10.59 -41.70
N PRO A 175 12.12 9.57 -42.13
CA PRO A 175 10.68 9.65 -41.98
C PRO A 175 10.28 9.44 -40.50
N SER A 176 9.70 10.49 -39.94
CA SER A 176 8.85 10.45 -38.75
C SER A 176 7.54 9.74 -39.11
N THR A 177 7.18 8.70 -38.37
CA THR A 177 5.81 8.18 -38.39
C THR A 177 5.28 8.02 -36.98
N SER A 178 4.78 9.12 -36.44
CA SER A 178 3.69 9.07 -35.48
C SER A 178 2.47 8.43 -36.16
N ARG A 179 1.91 7.37 -35.57
CA ARG A 179 0.54 6.94 -35.87
C ARG A 179 -0.19 6.57 -34.59
N SER A 180 -0.93 7.56 -34.13
CA SER A 180 -2.15 7.41 -33.35
C SER A 180 -3.07 6.36 -33.98
N LEU A 181 -3.58 5.41 -33.18
CA LEU A 181 -4.74 4.63 -33.54
C LEU A 181 -5.93 5.01 -32.66
N LYS A 182 -7.04 5.23 -33.35
CA LYS A 182 -8.29 5.84 -32.91
C LYS A 182 -9.25 4.77 -32.37
N LYS A 183 -9.98 5.17 -31.33
CA LYS A 183 -11.45 5.05 -31.16
C LYS A 183 -12.12 3.74 -31.61
N TRP A 184 -12.58 2.97 -30.63
CA TRP A 184 -13.72 2.06 -30.78
C TRP A 184 -15.01 2.76 -30.31
N PHE A 185 -15.97 2.89 -31.21
CA PHE A 185 -17.34 3.33 -30.96
C PHE A 185 -18.28 2.12 -30.96
N GLY A 186 -19.36 2.19 -30.17
CA GLY A 186 -20.57 1.37 -30.31
C GLY A 186 -20.65 0.27 -29.24
N GLY A 187 -21.73 0.10 -28.48
CA GLY A 187 -23.12 0.50 -28.71
C GLY A 187 -23.93 0.66 -27.42
N LYS A 188 -25.17 1.08 -27.63
CA LYS A 188 -26.13 1.61 -26.67
C LYS A 188 -27.26 0.60 -26.41
N LEU A 189 -27.93 0.77 -25.26
CA LEU A 189 -29.23 0.21 -24.84
C LEU A 189 -29.20 -1.27 -24.37
N ARG A 190 -29.88 -1.66 -23.29
CA ARG A 190 -31.26 -1.28 -22.95
C ARG A 190 -31.58 -1.52 -21.47
N LYS A 191 -32.36 -0.59 -20.92
CA LYS A 191 -32.94 -0.56 -19.58
C LYS A 191 -34.13 -1.52 -19.52
N THR A 192 -34.24 -2.33 -18.47
CA THR A 192 -35.49 -3.03 -18.13
C THR A 192 -35.84 -2.73 -16.69
N LYS A 193 -36.88 -1.92 -16.52
CA LYS A 193 -37.61 -1.68 -15.28
C LYS A 193 -38.69 -2.77 -15.19
N ARG A 194 -38.78 -3.47 -14.07
CA ARG A 194 -40.03 -4.10 -13.62
C ARG A 194 -40.17 -3.83 -12.13
N GLN A 195 -41.38 -3.45 -11.77
CA GLN A 195 -41.81 -2.95 -10.48
C GLN A 195 -43.12 -3.67 -10.14
N ASP A 196 -43.31 -3.92 -8.84
CA ASP A 196 -44.52 -4.36 -8.11
C ASP A 196 -44.91 -5.86 -8.26
N GLN A 197 -45.44 -6.58 -7.24
CA GLN A 197 -45.96 -6.23 -5.91
C GLN A 197 -46.14 -7.52 -5.04
N CYS A 198 -45.98 -7.36 -3.72
CA CYS A 198 -46.73 -7.93 -2.57
C CYS A 198 -47.49 -9.28 -2.64
N THR A 199 -47.18 -10.20 -1.72
CA THR A 199 -48.10 -10.91 -0.78
C THR A 199 -47.26 -11.79 0.18
N SER A 200 -47.15 -11.46 1.47
CA SER A 200 -47.96 -11.91 2.63
C SER A 200 -47.82 -13.41 3.00
N CYS A 201 -47.33 -13.61 4.24
CA CYS A 201 -47.66 -14.63 5.26
C CYS A 201 -47.58 -16.14 4.96
N LEU A 202 -46.85 -16.88 5.81
CA LEU A 202 -47.29 -18.03 6.66
C LEU A 202 -46.02 -18.77 7.16
N LEU A 203 -45.67 -18.64 8.45
CA LEU A 203 -45.90 -19.59 9.56
C LEU A 203 -45.00 -20.83 9.58
N ALA A 204 -44.27 -20.94 10.71
CA ALA A 204 -43.96 -22.13 11.51
C ALA A 204 -43.31 -23.35 10.82
N TYR A 205 -42.08 -23.67 11.23
CA TYR A 205 -41.77 -24.82 12.10
C TYR A 205 -40.40 -24.63 12.73
#